data_AF-A0A1R1PIW0-F1
#
_entry.id   AF-A0A1R1PIW0-F1
#
_cell.length_a   1.000
_cell.length_b   1.000
_cell.length_c   1.000
_cell.angle_alpha   90.00
_cell.angle_beta   90.00
_cell.angle_gamma   90.00
#
_symmetry.space_group_name_H-M   'P 1'
#
loop_
_entity.id
_entity.type
_entity.pdbx_description
1 polymer ?
#
loop_
_entity_poly.entity_id
_entity_poly.type
_entity_poly.pdbx_seq_one_letter_code
_entity_poly.pdbx_strand_id
1 'polypeptide(L)'
;MDVRSAVGSNNYYVLFKLYNEQSPSLHAKKLVETFLNRSRCIALRIITRAPNVTLEFLRLQLGFGDIHEAGQFLDAHEIPIVSSLPQLQSPQLPTLDPLDYIDCKLAYPIAYTACSKFDKVDIKGQIV
;
A
#
# COMPACT_ATOMS: atom_id res chain seq x y z
N MET A 1 -1.28 -4.70 23.97
CA MET A 1 -2.69 -4.31 23.78
C MET A 1 -2.86 -3.31 22.63
N ASP A 2 -1.76 -2.82 22.04
CA ASP A 2 -1.81 -1.64 21.15
C ASP A 2 -2.11 -1.95 19.68
N VAL A 3 -1.65 -3.11 19.17
CA VAL A 3 -1.91 -3.50 17.77
C VAL A 3 -3.41 -3.70 17.51
N ARG A 4 -4.14 -4.35 18.43
CA ARG A 4 -5.60 -4.55 18.30
C ARG A 4 -6.39 -3.24 18.37
N SER A 5 -5.92 -2.28 19.17
CA SER A 5 -6.51 -0.94 19.28
C SER A 5 -6.29 -0.12 18.00
N ALA A 6 -5.08 -0.17 17.42
CA ALA A 6 -4.76 0.50 16.16
C ALA A 6 -5.55 -0.07 14.96
N VAL A 7 -5.72 -1.40 14.91
CA VAL A 7 -6.61 -2.08 13.95
C VAL A 7 -8.05 -1.58 14.07
N GLY A 8 -8.58 -1.50 15.29
CA GLY A 8 -9.95 -1.04 15.54
C GLY A 8 -10.17 0.44 15.27
N SER A 9 -9.11 1.25 15.18
CA SER A 9 -9.18 2.71 15.02
C SER A 9 -8.96 3.20 13.59
N ASN A 10 -8.77 2.30 12.61
CA ASN A 10 -8.37 2.64 11.23
C ASN A 10 -7.12 3.54 11.12
N ASN A 11 -6.27 3.57 12.16
CA ASN A 11 -5.03 4.34 12.15
C ASN A 11 -3.87 3.48 11.64
N TYR A 12 -3.80 3.34 10.33
CA TYR A 12 -2.85 2.46 9.65
C TYR A 12 -1.39 2.89 9.86
N TYR A 13 -1.11 4.19 10.01
CA TYR A 13 0.24 4.70 10.26
C TYR A 13 0.82 4.18 11.59
N VAL A 14 0.05 4.28 12.67
CA VAL A 14 0.45 3.77 13.99
C VAL A 14 0.59 2.25 13.97
N LEU A 15 -0.28 1.57 13.23
CA LEU A 15 -0.23 0.12 13.06
C LEU A 15 1.07 -0.35 12.38
N PHE A 16 1.47 0.30 11.28
CA PHE A 16 2.69 -0.05 10.55
C PHE A 16 3.95 0.24 11.39
N LYS A 17 3.97 1.34 12.15
CA LYS A 17 5.09 1.69 13.03
C LYS A 17 5.29 0.67 14.15
N LEU A 18 4.22 0.33 14.88
CA LEU A 18 4.30 -0.64 15.99
C LEU A 18 4.72 -2.04 15.51
N TYR A 19 4.36 -2.41 14.27
CA TYR A 19 4.75 -3.69 13.69
C TYR A 19 6.24 -3.77 13.36
N ASN A 20 6.82 -2.72 12.79
CA ASN A 20 8.26 -2.69 12.48
C ASN A 20 9.12 -2.75 13.74
N GLU A 21 8.62 -2.26 14.88
CA GLU A 21 9.33 -2.26 16.16
C GLU A 21 9.18 -3.57 16.95
N GLN A 22 8.10 -4.35 16.75
CA GLN A 22 7.84 -5.62 17.47
C GLN A 22 7.92 -6.82 16.53
N SER A 23 9.11 -7.40 16.37
CA SER A 23 9.34 -8.61 15.56
C SER A 23 8.61 -9.83 16.15
N PRO A 24 7.57 -10.38 15.50
CA PRO A 24 6.85 -11.54 16.00
C PRO A 24 7.44 -12.84 15.42
N SER A 25 7.10 -14.00 16.00
CA SER A 25 7.57 -15.32 15.53
C SER A 25 7.25 -15.56 14.04
N LEU A 26 8.04 -16.37 13.33
CA LEU A 26 7.96 -16.58 11.87
C LEU A 26 6.53 -16.85 11.32
N HIS A 27 5.68 -17.55 12.08
CA HIS A 27 4.28 -17.81 11.72
C HIS A 27 3.38 -16.58 11.89
N ALA A 28 3.62 -15.77 12.93
CA ALA A 28 2.94 -14.50 13.13
C ALA A 28 3.36 -13.46 12.07
N LYS A 29 4.60 -13.52 11.58
CA LYS A 29 5.07 -12.64 10.49
C LYS A 29 4.24 -12.79 9.21
N LYS A 30 3.97 -14.03 8.77
CA LYS A 30 3.13 -14.31 7.57
C LYS A 30 1.68 -13.84 7.72
N LEU A 31 1.08 -14.06 8.89
CA LEU A 31 -0.29 -13.64 9.17
C LEU A 31 -0.39 -12.10 9.18
N VAL A 32 0.60 -11.44 9.78
CA VAL A 32 0.63 -9.98 9.87
C VAL A 32 0.97 -9.34 8.52
N GLU A 33 1.87 -9.91 7.72
CA GLU A 33 2.12 -9.47 6.34
C GLU A 33 0.85 -9.53 5.47
N THR A 34 0.06 -10.60 5.62
CA THR A 34 -1.22 -10.73 4.91
C THR A 34 -2.21 -9.65 5.34
N PHE A 35 -2.26 -9.34 6.65
CA PHE A 35 -3.09 -8.27 7.19
C PHE A 35 -2.63 -6.89 6.71
N LEU A 36 -1.32 -6.60 6.74
CA LEU A 36 -0.75 -5.36 6.23
C LEU A 36 -1.09 -5.15 4.76
N ASN A 37 -0.95 -6.18 3.93
CA ASN A 37 -1.26 -6.08 2.51
C ASN A 37 -2.76 -5.81 2.28
N ARG A 38 -3.66 -6.44 3.06
CA ARG A 38 -5.09 -6.10 3.03
C ARG A 38 -5.33 -4.64 3.41
N SER A 39 -4.73 -4.16 4.50
CA SER A 39 -4.87 -2.77 4.95
C SER A 39 -4.35 -1.78 3.92
N ARG A 40 -3.19 -2.04 3.31
CA ARG A 40 -2.64 -1.21 2.22
C ARG A 40 -3.56 -1.18 1.01
N CYS A 41 -4.16 -2.31 0.65
CA CYS A 41 -5.15 -2.40 -0.41
C CYS A 41 -6.41 -1.54 -0.14
N ILE A 42 -6.92 -1.57 1.08
CA ILE A 42 -8.06 -0.75 1.50
C ILE A 42 -7.69 0.74 1.47
N ALA A 43 -6.53 1.10 2.02
CA ALA A 43 -6.03 2.47 2.01
C ALA A 43 -5.82 2.99 0.58
N LEU A 44 -5.23 2.18 -0.30
CA LEU A 44 -5.02 2.51 -1.71
C LEU A 44 -6.36 2.78 -2.43
N ARG A 45 -7.41 1.98 -2.18
CA ARG A 45 -8.76 2.24 -2.72
C ARG A 45 -9.37 3.56 -2.26
N ILE A 46 -9.03 4.02 -1.06
CA ILE A 46 -9.48 5.31 -0.54
C ILE A 46 -8.67 6.44 -1.18
N ILE A 47 -7.34 6.30 -1.23
CA ILE A 47 -6.43 7.29 -1.81
C ILE A 47 -6.72 7.51 -3.30
N THR A 48 -6.99 6.45 -4.05
CA THR A 48 -7.31 6.53 -5.49
C THR A 48 -8.64 7.21 -5.81
N ARG A 49 -9.43 7.62 -4.81
CA ARG A 49 -10.59 8.51 -5.01
C ARG A 49 -10.20 9.99 -5.10
N ALA A 50 -8.98 10.33 -4.68
CA ALA A 50 -8.39 11.66 -4.83
C ALA A 50 -7.94 11.90 -6.29
N PRO A 51 -7.53 13.12 -6.67
CA PRO A 51 -6.80 13.34 -7.93
C PRO A 51 -5.43 12.63 -7.91
N ASN A 52 -4.58 12.89 -8.91
CA ASN A 52 -3.24 12.29 -9.01
C ASN A 52 -2.43 12.49 -7.72
N VAL A 53 -1.79 11.41 -7.26
CA VAL A 53 -0.97 11.41 -6.03
C VAL A 53 0.45 10.99 -6.35
N THR A 54 1.42 11.61 -5.68
CA THR A 54 2.83 11.26 -5.82
C THR A 54 3.18 9.95 -5.12
N LEU A 55 4.26 9.31 -5.56
CA LEU A 55 4.82 8.11 -4.97
C LEU A 55 5.31 8.38 -3.55
N GLU A 56 5.88 9.56 -3.27
CA GLU A 56 6.26 9.93 -1.90
C GLU A 56 5.05 10.00 -0.96
N PHE A 57 3.92 10.53 -1.44
CA PHE A 57 2.68 10.54 -0.66
C PHE A 57 2.18 9.12 -0.40
N LEU A 58 2.16 8.26 -1.42
CA LEU A 58 1.77 6.85 -1.27
C LEU A 58 2.69 6.10 -0.31
N ARG A 59 4.01 6.30 -0.42
CA ARG A 59 5.01 5.70 0.49
C ARG A 59 4.68 6.00 1.94
N LEU A 60 4.42 7.28 2.25
CA LEU A 60 4.08 7.72 3.59
C LEU A 60 2.75 7.14 4.08
N GLN A 61 1.69 7.21 3.25
CA GLN A 61 0.34 6.79 3.65
C GLN A 61 0.20 5.27 3.78
N LEU A 62 0.91 4.51 2.95
CA LEU A 62 0.89 3.04 2.96
C LEU A 62 1.97 2.43 3.89
N GLY A 63 2.75 3.28 4.55
CA GLY A 63 3.76 2.88 5.53
C GLY A 63 4.88 2.05 4.92
N PHE A 64 5.36 2.45 3.74
CA PHE A 64 6.55 1.86 3.13
C PHE A 64 7.82 2.54 3.66
N GLY A 65 8.87 1.75 3.86
CA GLY A 65 10.16 2.27 4.30
C GLY A 65 10.83 3.11 3.23
N ASP A 66 10.67 2.69 1.97
CA ASP A 66 11.34 3.27 0.81
C ASP A 66 10.41 3.34 -0.42
N ILE A 67 10.76 4.22 -1.38
CA ILE A 67 9.99 4.43 -2.61
C ILE A 67 9.99 3.17 -3.47
N HIS A 68 11.09 2.40 -3.47
CA HIS A 68 11.18 1.14 -4.21
C HIS A 68 10.15 0.12 -3.72
N GLU A 69 9.88 0.05 -2.41
CA GLU A 69 8.83 -0.83 -1.87
C GLU A 69 7.44 -0.41 -2.33
N ALA A 70 7.17 0.90 -2.38
CA ALA A 70 5.92 1.43 -2.90
C ALA A 70 5.76 1.12 -4.39
N GLY A 71 6.82 1.27 -5.18
CA GLY A 71 6.83 0.91 -6.60
C GLY A 71 6.59 -0.58 -6.84
N GLN A 72 7.27 -1.46 -6.09
CA GLN A 72 7.05 -2.90 -6.14
C GLN A 72 5.61 -3.29 -5.79
N PHE A 73 5.01 -2.60 -4.81
CA PHE A 73 3.60 -2.82 -4.48
C PHE A 73 2.67 -2.42 -5.63
N LEU A 74 2.91 -1.27 -6.26
CA LEU A 74 2.12 -0.83 -7.40
C LEU A 74 2.27 -1.77 -8.61
N ASP A 75 3.49 -2.21 -8.91
CA ASP A 75 3.79 -3.17 -9.96
C ASP A 75 3.12 -4.53 -9.72
N ALA A 76 3.18 -5.05 -8.48
CA ALA A 76 2.51 -6.28 -8.07
C ALA A 76 0.96 -6.19 -8.17
N HIS A 77 0.42 -4.98 -8.23
CA HIS A 77 -1.00 -4.70 -8.42
C HIS A 77 -1.33 -4.17 -9.82
N GLU A 78 -0.37 -4.20 -10.75
CA GLU A 78 -0.51 -3.75 -12.14
C GLU A 78 -0.95 -2.27 -12.26
N ILE A 79 -0.58 -1.43 -11.29
CA ILE A 79 -0.93 -0.01 -11.26
C ILE A 79 0.18 0.79 -11.96
N PRO A 80 -0.15 1.53 -13.03
CA PRO A 80 0.86 2.28 -13.78
C PRO A 80 1.37 3.48 -12.98
N ILE A 81 2.69 3.66 -13.03
CA ILE A 81 3.39 4.83 -12.50
C ILE A 81 3.70 5.77 -13.67
N VAL A 82 3.41 7.05 -13.49
CA VAL A 82 3.69 8.11 -14.47
C VAL A 82 4.89 8.90 -14.00
N SER A 83 5.95 8.91 -14.81
CA SER A 83 7.14 9.71 -14.50
C SER A 83 6.86 11.20 -14.68
N SER A 84 7.27 11.98 -13.68
CA SER A 84 7.08 13.43 -13.65
C SER A 84 8.18 14.20 -14.38
N LEU A 85 9.37 13.60 -14.50
CA LEU A 85 10.51 14.19 -15.19
C LEU A 85 10.52 13.77 -16.67
N PRO A 86 10.84 14.71 -17.60
CA PRO A 86 11.20 14.31 -18.95
C PRO A 86 12.45 13.45 -18.83
N GLN A 87 12.35 12.17 -19.21
CA GLN A 87 13.46 11.22 -19.13
C GLN A 87 14.64 11.77 -19.94
N LEU A 88 15.59 12.42 -19.26
CA LEU A 88 16.92 12.67 -19.81
C LEU A 88 17.54 11.29 -19.92
N GLN A 89 17.52 10.76 -21.14
CA GLN A 89 17.96 9.44 -21.57
C GLN A 89 19.39 9.16 -21.08
N SER A 90 19.51 8.77 -19.82
CA SER A 90 20.73 8.29 -19.19
C SER A 90 20.54 6.78 -19.09
N PRO A 91 21.47 5.95 -19.58
CA PRO A 91 21.32 4.49 -19.61
C PRO A 91 21.53 3.83 -18.22
N GLN A 92 21.03 4.46 -17.16
CA GLN A 92 21.09 3.95 -15.79
C GLN A 92 19.71 3.47 -15.38
N LEU A 93 19.70 2.44 -14.52
CA LEU A 93 18.53 1.72 -13.98
C LEU A 93 17.27 2.60 -13.88
N PRO A 94 16.05 2.07 -14.12
CA PRO A 94 14.82 2.80 -13.83
C PRO A 94 14.79 3.20 -12.35
N THR A 95 15.15 4.46 -12.07
CA THR A 95 15.10 5.06 -10.75
C THR A 95 13.72 5.66 -10.58
N LEU A 96 12.94 5.10 -9.66
CA LEU A 96 11.66 5.69 -9.27
C LEU A 96 11.93 7.01 -8.56
N ASP A 97 11.31 8.09 -9.04
CA ASP A 97 11.46 9.39 -8.40
C ASP A 97 10.33 9.65 -7.38
N PRO A 98 10.60 10.34 -6.26
CA PRO A 98 9.58 10.70 -5.27
C PRO A 98 8.43 11.56 -5.86
N LEU A 99 8.72 12.27 -6.94
CA LEU A 99 7.79 13.14 -7.68
C LEU A 99 6.96 12.38 -8.73
N ASP A 100 7.34 11.16 -9.07
CA ASP A 100 6.52 10.30 -9.93
C ASP A 100 5.16 10.08 -9.26
N TYR A 101 4.13 9.88 -10.07
CA TYR A 101 2.76 9.89 -9.57
C TYR A 101 1.93 8.78 -10.21
N ILE A 102 0.85 8.39 -9.54
CA ILE A 102 -0.16 7.54 -10.15
C ILE A 102 -1.33 8.40 -10.63
N ASP A 103 -1.87 8.07 -11.79
CA ASP A 103 -3.17 8.59 -12.20
C ASP A 103 -4.25 7.84 -11.41
N CYS A 104 -4.80 8.49 -10.39
CA CYS A 104 -5.79 7.89 -9.50
C CYS A 104 -7.07 7.46 -10.24
N LYS A 105 -7.45 8.13 -11.33
CA LYS A 105 -8.65 7.76 -12.11
C LYS A 105 -8.43 6.43 -12.83
N LEU A 106 -7.24 6.23 -13.40
CA LEU A 106 -6.87 4.97 -14.06
C LEU A 106 -6.54 3.87 -13.05
N ALA A 107 -5.90 4.23 -11.94
CA ALA A 107 -5.52 3.30 -10.88
C ALA A 107 -6.72 2.77 -10.09
N TYR A 108 -7.78 3.56 -9.89
CA TYR A 108 -8.94 3.16 -9.09
C TYR A 108 -9.58 1.82 -9.52
N PRO A 109 -9.98 1.59 -10.80
CA PRO A 109 -10.57 0.32 -11.21
C PRO A 109 -9.62 -0.87 -11.09
N ILE A 110 -8.32 -0.64 -11.31
CA ILE A 110 -7.26 -1.65 -11.17
C ILE A 110 -7.11 -2.02 -9.70
N ALA A 111 -6.93 -1.02 -8.83
CA ALA A 111 -6.83 -1.19 -7.38
C ALA A 111 -8.09 -1.85 -6.80
N TYR A 112 -9.29 -1.47 -7.26
CA TYR A 112 -10.54 -2.08 -6.84
C TYR A 112 -10.56 -3.57 -7.15
N THR A 113 -10.16 -3.95 -8.36
CA THR A 113 -10.15 -5.35 -8.81
C THR A 113 -9.06 -6.15 -8.11
N ALA A 114 -7.82 -5.63 -8.09
CA ALA A 114 -6.67 -6.28 -7.50
C ALA A 114 -6.80 -6.48 -5.99
N CYS A 115 -7.55 -5.60 -5.30
CA CYS A 115 -7.81 -5.68 -3.87
C CYS A 115 -9.10 -6.42 -3.50
N SER A 116 -10.01 -6.67 -4.45
CA SER A 116 -11.26 -7.42 -4.21
C SER A 116 -11.00 -8.86 -3.72
N LYS A 117 -9.84 -9.45 -4.04
CA LYS A 117 -9.40 -10.75 -3.50
C LYS A 117 -9.33 -10.79 -1.97
N PHE A 118 -9.12 -9.63 -1.33
CA PHE A 118 -9.08 -9.52 0.13
C PHE A 118 -10.45 -9.26 0.76
N ASP A 119 -11.46 -8.84 -0.02
CA ASP A 119 -12.85 -8.71 0.46
C ASP A 119 -13.49 -10.09 0.70
N LYS A 120 -13.07 -11.11 -0.04
CA LYS A 120 -13.50 -12.51 0.18
C LYS A 120 -12.89 -13.15 1.44
N VAL A 121 -11.80 -12.60 1.95
CA VAL A 121 -11.16 -13.07 3.21
C VAL A 121 -11.68 -12.23 4.36
N ASP A 122 -13.00 -12.09 4.44
CA ASP A 122 -13.64 -11.61 5.64
C ASP A 122 -13.69 -12.78 6.62
N ILE A 123 -12.92 -12.64 7.69
CA ILE A 123 -12.85 -13.62 8.76
C ILE A 123 -14.24 -13.64 9.37
N LYS A 124 -14.91 -14.79 9.22
CA LYS A 124 -16.01 -15.26 10.06
C LYS A 124 -15.82 -14.78 11.50
N GLY A 125 -16.46 -13.66 11.80
CA GLY A 125 -16.58 -13.09 13.14
C GLY A 125 -18.03 -12.83 13.52
N GLN A 126 -18.98 -12.84 12.59
CA GLN A 126 -20.40 -12.78 12.94
C GLN A 126 -21.30 -13.23 11.79
N ILE A 127 -22.08 -14.27 12.05
CA ILE A 127 -23.38 -14.49 11.44
C ILE A 127 -24.36 -13.92 12.48
N VAL A 128 -24.95 -12.76 12.19
CA VAL A 128 -26.30 -12.35 12.60
C VAL A 128 -26.71 -11.16 11.75
#